data_AF-A0A1D1VPG1-F1
#
_entry.id   AF-A0A1D1VPG1-F1
#
_cell.length_a   1.000
_cell.length_b   1.000
_cell.length_c   1.000
_cell.angle_alpha   90.00
_cell.angle_beta   90.00
_cell.angle_gamma   90.00
#
_symmetry.space_group_name_H-M   'P 1'
#
loop_
_entity.id
_entity.type
_entity.pdbx_description
1 polymer ?
#
loop_
_entity_poly.entity_id
_entity_poly.type
_entity_poly.pdbx_seq_one_letter_code
_entity_poly.pdbx_strand_id
1 'polypeptide(L)'
;MTGQPKLPVEVEFMLMWFPWTQLLVSAFKLNIITVYTGQNPLYGYISTGPAYIAALERAKMIYPDVFHNSTLYTVYYNGGLISCADGAVQIIFMAGNITEILDRTEGFSVIYSSSKSALHKLNR
;
A
#
# COMPACT_ATOMS: atom_id res chain seq x y z
N MET A 1 -23.78 10.41 56.65
CA MET A 1 -22.53 9.67 56.40
C MET A 1 -22.74 8.83 55.14
N THR A 2 -22.41 9.39 54.00
CA THR A 2 -22.64 8.80 52.66
C THR A 2 -21.40 8.01 52.25
N GLY A 3 -21.44 6.69 52.43
CA GLY A 3 -20.38 5.79 51.97
C GLY A 3 -20.51 5.53 50.48
N GLN A 4 -19.55 6.01 49.68
CA GLN A 4 -19.43 5.63 48.28
C GLN A 4 -18.93 4.19 48.14
N PRO A 5 -19.48 3.38 47.22
CA PRO A 5 -18.94 2.07 46.91
C PRO A 5 -17.61 2.22 46.17
N LYS A 6 -16.52 1.72 46.77
CA LYS A 6 -15.21 1.59 46.11
C LYS A 6 -15.31 0.46 45.09
N LEU A 7 -15.23 0.79 43.80
CA LEU A 7 -15.05 -0.22 42.75
C LEU A 7 -13.65 -0.86 42.88
N PRO A 8 -13.52 -2.16 42.59
CA PRO A 8 -12.24 -2.87 42.68
C PRO A 8 -11.26 -2.38 41.59
N VAL A 9 -10.02 -2.14 42.01
CA VAL A 9 -8.90 -1.56 41.23
C VAL A 9 -8.63 -2.30 39.91
N GLU A 10 -8.96 -3.58 39.81
CA GLU A 10 -8.78 -4.37 38.60
C GLU A 10 -9.68 -3.92 37.43
N VAL A 11 -10.84 -3.32 37.72
CA VAL A 11 -11.79 -2.88 36.68
C VAL A 11 -11.33 -1.58 36.00
N GLU A 12 -10.59 -0.73 36.71
CA GLU A 12 -10.01 0.50 36.13
C GLU A 12 -8.91 0.19 35.11
N PHE A 13 -8.09 -0.83 35.36
CA PHE A 13 -6.99 -1.21 34.47
C PHE A 13 -7.47 -1.79 33.13
N MET A 14 -8.54 -2.58 33.12
CA MET A 14 -9.09 -3.15 31.88
C MET A 14 -9.76 -2.10 30.98
N LEU A 15 -10.38 -1.08 31.58
CA LEU A 15 -11.06 -0.02 30.82
C LEU A 15 -10.08 1.00 30.19
N MET A 16 -8.84 1.10 30.70
CA MET A 16 -7.79 1.95 30.11
C MET A 16 -7.11 1.32 28.89
N TRP A 17 -7.11 0.00 28.73
CA TRP A 17 -6.44 -0.66 27.60
C TRP A 17 -7.24 -0.61 26.28
N PHE A 18 -8.56 -0.64 26.36
CA PHE A 18 -9.42 -0.69 25.17
C PHE A 18 -9.39 0.57 24.29
N PRO A 19 -9.42 1.81 24.82
CA PRO A 19 -9.37 3.01 23.98
C PRO A 19 -7.97 3.29 23.42
N TRP A 20 -6.90 2.83 24.08
CA TRP A 20 -5.53 3.08 23.62
C TRP A 20 -5.12 2.25 22.40
N THR A 21 -5.64 1.04 22.25
CA THR A 21 -5.35 0.20 21.07
C THR A 21 -6.08 0.67 19.82
N GLN A 22 -7.28 1.26 19.96
CA GLN A 22 -8.03 1.81 18.83
C GLN A 22 -7.48 3.15 18.32
N LEU A 23 -6.87 3.96 19.19
CA LEU A 23 -6.31 5.27 18.83
C LEU A 23 -5.00 5.19 18.02
N LEU A 24 -4.27 4.06 18.09
CA LEU A 24 -2.98 3.91 17.40
C LEU A 24 -3.09 3.62 15.89
N VAL A 25 -4.24 3.12 15.42
CA VAL A 25 -4.42 2.78 13.99
C VAL A 25 -4.63 4.04 13.13
N SER A 26 -5.12 5.13 13.72
CA SER A 26 -5.53 6.34 13.00
C SER A 26 -4.40 7.28 12.57
N ALA A 27 -3.14 7.05 12.97
CA ALA A 27 -2.06 8.03 12.82
C ALA A 27 -1.04 7.74 11.71
N PHE A 28 -1.07 6.56 11.09
CA PHE A 28 -0.02 6.18 10.14
C PHE A 28 -0.32 6.67 8.72
N LYS A 29 0.60 7.47 8.16
CA LYS A 29 0.58 7.85 6.75
C LYS A 29 0.73 6.60 5.89
N LEU A 30 -0.18 6.42 4.91
CA LEU A 30 -0.18 5.30 3.99
C LEU A 30 0.43 5.74 2.65
N ASN A 31 1.55 5.15 2.25
CA ASN A 31 2.16 5.42 0.95
C ASN A 31 1.85 4.26 0.00
N ILE A 32 1.18 4.54 -1.11
CA ILE A 32 0.80 3.54 -2.11
C ILE A 32 1.70 3.76 -3.31
N ILE A 33 2.54 2.79 -3.64
CA ILE A 33 3.49 2.87 -4.75
C ILE A 33 2.99 1.91 -5.84
N THR A 34 2.54 2.46 -6.95
CA THR A 34 2.13 1.66 -8.12
C THR A 34 3.27 1.59 -9.12
N VAL A 35 3.58 0.38 -9.57
CA VAL A 35 4.70 0.11 -10.49
C VAL A 35 4.15 -0.42 -11.79
N TYR A 36 4.44 0.30 -12.87
CA TYR A 36 3.98 0.01 -14.21
C TYR A 36 5.15 -0.22 -15.16
N THR A 37 5.17 -1.41 -15.77
CA THR A 37 6.21 -1.81 -16.71
C THR A 37 5.64 -1.82 -18.13
N GLY A 38 6.00 -0.82 -18.93
CA GLY A 38 5.87 -0.81 -20.38
C GLY A 38 4.46 -0.67 -20.98
N GLN A 39 4.48 -0.43 -22.29
CA GLN A 39 3.34 -0.52 -23.20
C GLN A 39 3.36 -1.90 -23.87
N ASN A 40 2.99 -2.94 -23.14
CA ASN A 40 2.72 -4.23 -23.80
C ASN A 40 1.48 -4.06 -24.71
N PRO A 41 1.53 -4.27 -26.02
CA PRO A 41 0.33 -4.18 -26.86
C PRO A 41 -0.78 -5.17 -26.45
N LEU A 42 -0.46 -6.22 -25.69
CA LEU A 42 -1.43 -7.15 -25.10
C LEU A 42 -1.95 -6.75 -23.71
N TYR A 43 -1.15 -6.02 -22.90
CA TYR A 43 -1.43 -5.81 -21.45
C TYR A 43 -0.98 -4.45 -20.90
N GLY A 44 -0.65 -3.49 -21.76
CA GLY A 44 0.11 -2.29 -21.44
C GLY A 44 -0.60 -1.31 -20.52
N TYR A 45 0.19 -0.32 -20.06
CA TYR A 45 -0.18 0.83 -19.23
C TYR A 45 -1.60 1.39 -19.44
N ILE A 46 -2.09 1.36 -20.68
CA ILE A 46 -3.40 1.90 -21.10
C ILE A 46 -4.58 1.20 -20.39
N SER A 47 -4.47 -0.06 -19.95
CA SER A 47 -5.58 -0.75 -19.28
C SER A 47 -5.46 -0.87 -17.77
N THR A 48 -4.24 -1.05 -17.23
CA THR A 48 -4.07 -1.38 -15.81
C THR A 48 -3.99 -0.14 -14.92
N GLY A 49 -3.32 0.93 -15.36
CA GLY A 49 -3.21 2.17 -14.60
C GLY A 49 -4.57 2.79 -14.23
N PRO A 50 -5.45 3.06 -15.20
CA PRO A 50 -6.80 3.59 -14.91
C PRO A 50 -7.63 2.67 -14.02
N ALA A 51 -7.49 1.34 -14.16
CA ALA A 51 -8.21 0.38 -13.32
C ALA A 51 -7.77 0.46 -11.84
N TYR A 52 -6.47 0.64 -11.56
CA TYR A 52 -6.01 0.81 -10.18
C TYR A 52 -6.41 2.13 -9.58
N ILE A 53 -6.42 3.22 -10.37
CA ILE A 53 -6.91 4.51 -9.91
C ILE A 53 -8.39 4.39 -9.52
N ALA A 54 -9.22 3.81 -10.38
CA ALA A 54 -10.64 3.60 -10.09
C ALA A 54 -10.87 2.69 -8.87
N ALA A 55 -10.08 1.62 -8.73
CA ALA A 55 -10.14 0.74 -7.57
C ALA A 55 -9.74 1.47 -6.27
N LEU A 56 -8.70 2.30 -6.32
CA LEU A 56 -8.24 3.09 -5.18
C LEU A 56 -9.26 4.17 -4.78
N GLU A 57 -9.85 4.85 -5.76
CA GLU A 57 -10.94 5.80 -5.51
C GLU A 57 -12.13 5.11 -4.84
N ARG A 58 -12.49 3.91 -5.30
CA ARG A 58 -13.55 3.13 -4.67
C ARG A 58 -13.18 2.69 -3.26
N ALA A 59 -11.94 2.24 -3.03
CA ALA A 59 -11.45 1.85 -1.72
C ALA A 59 -11.45 3.03 -0.73
N LYS A 60 -11.08 4.24 -1.18
CA LYS A 60 -11.16 5.48 -0.41
C LYS A 60 -12.57 5.80 0.07
N MET A 61 -13.58 5.55 -0.77
CA MET A 61 -14.98 5.75 -0.38
C MET A 61 -15.47 4.71 0.64
N ILE A 62 -14.98 3.47 0.57
CA ILE A 62 -15.43 2.37 1.44
C ILE A 62 -14.69 2.38 2.78
N TYR A 63 -13.41 2.74 2.79
CA TYR A 63 -12.53 2.73 3.96
C TYR A 63 -11.89 4.11 4.20
N PRO A 64 -12.69 5.16 4.44
CA PRO A 64 -12.19 6.52 4.54
C PRO A 64 -11.15 6.67 5.65
N ASP A 65 -11.33 6.00 6.80
CA ASP A 65 -10.40 6.09 7.94
C ASP A 65 -9.00 5.55 7.60
N VAL A 66 -8.93 4.51 6.75
CA VAL A 66 -7.67 3.88 6.32
C VAL A 66 -6.94 4.75 5.31
N PHE A 67 -7.68 5.34 4.36
CA PHE A 67 -7.09 6.09 3.25
C PHE A 67 -7.07 7.62 3.44
N HIS A 68 -7.53 8.13 4.59
CA HIS A 68 -7.62 9.58 4.85
C HIS A 68 -6.26 10.28 4.73
N ASN A 69 -5.18 9.61 5.16
CA ASN A 69 -3.80 10.10 5.06
C ASN A 69 -2.98 9.23 4.10
N SER A 70 -3.49 9.05 2.88
CA SER A 70 -2.83 8.25 1.85
C SER A 70 -2.20 9.10 0.75
N THR A 71 -0.98 8.74 0.34
CA THR A 71 -0.27 9.33 -0.82
C THR A 71 -0.06 8.27 -1.89
N LEU A 72 -0.35 8.61 -3.15
CA LEU A 72 -0.12 7.72 -4.29
C LEU A 72 1.15 8.15 -5.04
N TYR A 73 2.08 7.22 -5.19
CA TYR A 73 3.26 7.33 -6.03
C TYR A 73 3.10 6.39 -7.24
N THR A 74 3.54 6.85 -8.39
CA THR A 74 3.52 6.05 -9.62
C THR A 74 4.93 5.97 -10.17
N VAL A 75 5.48 4.76 -10.20
CA VAL A 75 6.74 4.45 -10.88
C VAL A 75 6.37 3.84 -12.22
N TYR A 76 6.62 4.60 -13.28
CA TYR A 76 6.39 4.16 -14.65
C TYR A 76 7.71 4.08 -15.38
N TYR A 77 7.89 2.98 -16.13
CA TYR A 77 8.95 2.86 -17.09
C TYR A 77 8.36 2.68 -18.49
N ASN A 78 8.76 3.57 -19.40
CA ASN A 78 8.42 3.53 -20.83
C ASN A 78 9.14 2.35 -21.52
N GLY A 79 8.77 1.12 -21.16
CA GLY A 79 9.24 -0.10 -21.84
C GLY A 79 8.42 -0.37 -23.10
N GLY A 80 9.08 -0.64 -24.24
CA GLY A 80 8.44 -1.16 -25.45
C GLY A 80 8.29 -2.69 -25.42
N LEU A 81 8.23 -3.33 -26.59
CA LEU A 81 8.45 -4.77 -26.72
C LEU A 81 9.91 -5.08 -26.34
N ILE A 82 10.13 -5.38 -25.07
CA ILE A 82 11.45 -5.58 -24.49
C ILE A 82 11.71 -7.07 -24.32
N SER A 83 12.97 -7.48 -24.54
CA SER A 83 13.36 -8.85 -24.23
C SER A 83 13.32 -9.08 -22.72
N CYS A 84 13.27 -10.34 -22.27
CA CYS A 84 13.34 -10.64 -20.83
C CYS A 84 14.63 -10.14 -20.18
N ALA A 85 15.74 -10.14 -20.93
CA ALA A 85 17.01 -9.60 -20.45
C ALA A 85 16.93 -8.09 -20.23
N ASP A 86 16.31 -7.35 -21.16
CA ASP A 86 16.08 -5.92 -21.02
C ASP A 86 15.09 -5.62 -19.88
N GLY A 87 14.08 -6.48 -19.71
CA GLY A 87 13.15 -6.43 -18.57
C GLY A 87 13.85 -6.56 -17.22
N ALA A 88 14.85 -7.44 -17.09
CA ALA A 88 15.63 -7.60 -15.87
C ALA A 88 16.41 -6.31 -15.52
N VAL A 89 17.00 -5.65 -16.52
CA VAL A 89 17.69 -4.37 -16.34
C VAL A 89 16.70 -3.26 -15.93
N GLN A 90 15.51 -3.23 -16.53
CA GLN A 90 14.49 -2.24 -16.18
C GLN A 90 13.96 -2.40 -14.75
N ILE A 91 13.83 -3.64 -14.27
CA ILE A 91 13.44 -3.90 -12.88
C ILE A 91 14.45 -3.27 -11.91
N ILE A 92 15.75 -3.27 -12.23
CA ILE A 92 16.78 -2.65 -11.39
C ILE A 92 16.57 -1.13 -11.32
N PHE A 93 16.32 -0.46 -12.44
CA PHE A 93 16.04 0.98 -12.45
C PHE A 93 14.75 1.32 -11.70
N MET A 94 13.69 0.52 -11.87
CA MET A 94 12.45 0.70 -11.12
C MET A 94 12.65 0.49 -9.63
N ALA A 95 13.43 -0.51 -9.23
CA ALA A 95 13.79 -0.74 -7.83
C ALA A 95 14.55 0.45 -7.24
N GLY A 96 15.45 1.07 -8.01
CA GLY A 96 16.11 2.32 -7.63
C GLY A 96 15.11 3.45 -7.33
N ASN A 97 14.17 3.71 -8.24
CA ASN A 97 13.14 4.74 -8.04
C ASN A 97 12.23 4.44 -6.84
N ILE A 98 11.85 3.17 -6.64
CA ILE A 98 11.06 2.76 -5.48
C ILE A 98 11.85 3.01 -4.19
N THR A 99 13.14 2.67 -4.18
CA THR A 99 14.03 2.89 -3.02
C THR A 99 14.12 4.38 -2.69
N GLU A 100 14.30 5.25 -3.69
CA GLU A 100 14.31 6.70 -3.49
C GLU A 100 13.00 7.23 -2.90
N ILE A 101 11.85 6.67 -3.30
CA ILE A 101 10.55 7.02 -2.71
C ILE A 101 10.48 6.55 -1.25
N LEU A 102 10.89 5.32 -0.97
CA LEU A 102 10.89 4.76 0.38
C LEU A 102 11.81 5.55 1.32
N ASP A 103 13.00 5.95 0.87
CA ASP A 103 13.95 6.72 1.68
C ASP A 103 13.45 8.12 2.05
N ARG A 104 12.53 8.68 1.25
CA ARG A 104 11.96 10.02 1.45
C ARG A 104 10.57 10.01 2.09
N THR A 105 10.04 8.83 2.38
CA THR A 105 8.68 8.69 2.89
C THR A 105 8.67 8.02 4.25
N GLU A 106 7.90 8.61 5.17
CA GLU A 106 7.61 8.01 6.48
C GLU A 106 6.21 7.38 6.44
N GLY A 107 5.99 6.38 7.28
CA GLY A 107 4.71 5.67 7.41
C GLY A 107 4.72 4.26 6.81
N PHE A 108 3.53 3.73 6.57
CA PHE A 108 3.35 2.38 6.04
C PHE A 108 3.29 2.43 4.51
N SER A 109 4.20 1.73 3.84
CA SER A 109 4.30 1.73 2.38
C SER A 109 3.84 0.41 1.79
N VAL A 110 2.94 0.46 0.80
CA VAL A 110 2.46 -0.68 0.03
C VAL A 110 2.90 -0.52 -1.42
N ILE A 111 3.60 -1.53 -1.94
CA ILE A 111 4.02 -1.56 -3.34
C ILE A 111 3.11 -2.52 -4.10
N TYR A 112 2.52 -2.05 -5.18
CA TYR A 112 1.69 -2.84 -6.07
C TYR A 112 2.26 -2.82 -7.48
N SER A 113 2.42 -3.99 -8.11
CA SER A 113 2.90 -4.12 -9.49
C SER A 113 2.04 -5.09 -10.27
N SER A 114 1.62 -4.69 -11.48
CA SER A 114 0.93 -5.57 -12.41
C SER A 114 1.95 -6.36 -13.24
N SER A 115 2.52 -7.42 -12.69
CA SER A 115 3.39 -8.34 -13.43
C SER A 115 2.63 -9.61 -13.79
N LYS A 116 2.56 -9.95 -15.09
CA LYS A 116 2.15 -11.30 -15.56
C LYS A 116 3.32 -12.30 -15.55
N SER A 117 4.21 -12.27 -14.56
CA SER A 117 5.36 -13.20 -14.49
C SER A 117 5.45 -14.06 -13.22
N ALA A 118 4.44 -14.08 -12.34
CA ALA A 118 4.47 -14.92 -11.12
C ALA A 118 3.45 -16.07 -11.12
N LEU A 119 2.83 -16.40 -12.26
CA LEU A 119 1.84 -17.47 -12.34
C LEU A 119 2.00 -18.37 -13.57
N HIS A 120 3.25 -18.59 -14.01
CA HIS A 120 3.57 -19.65 -14.96
C HIS A 120 4.59 -20.60 -14.32
N LYS A 121 4.07 -21.66 -13.69
CA LYS A 121 4.74 -22.90 -13.26
C LYS A 121 5.84 -22.79 -12.19
N LEU A 122 5.42 -22.83 -10.93
CA LEU A 122 6.06 -23.66 -9.89
C LEU A 122 5.25 -24.96 -9.74
N ASN A 123 5.18 -25.75 -10.80
CA ASN A 123 4.75 -27.15 -10.68
C ASN A 123 5.42 -27.99 -11.77
N ARG A 124 6.48 -28.68 -11.32
CA ARG A 124 7.27 -29.74 -11.98
C ARG A 124 7.97 -29.41 -13.29
#